data_AF-A0A956QKI8-F1
#
_entry.id   AF-A0A956QKI8-F1
#
_cell.length_a   1.000
_cell.length_b   1.000
_cell.length_c   1.000
_cell.angle_alpha   90.00
_cell.angle_beta   90.00
_cell.angle_gamma   90.00
#
_symmetry.space_group_name_H-M   'P 1'
#
loop_
_entity.id
_entity.type
_entity.pdbx_description
1 polymer ?
#
loop_
_entity_poly.entity_id
_entity_poly.type
_entity_poly.pdbx_seq_one_letter_code
_entity_poly.pdbx_strand_id
1 'polypeptide(L)'
;AGEAVRARFLRERQILADLRHEHIAQLLDAGVAEDGRPWFALEYIAGSPITTYAREHRLGREDRIRLVLQACSAVAFAHGQGIVHRDLKPENILVDAAGTPKLADLGVAREMERNTKLTEAGSILGTYQYVAPEQILSSDVTPSADLYSLGICLFEAVTGQLPFSAGSEYETLHAHVQKAPPKANDLRPDLPDGLVKLIDELLGKDPEQRPGSAVAVAETLKALADSFHPAKVGRERELDELEQRLLACPNRVLLSAGTGLGRSWMVTQLARRMGARVLCPLGSVAATAEDWARALEVEPQKLSQRPFGELVAHLPRPCVVLVEDAERLADELLERVLEWLGQTPPEGVSLLVSLSSTRAARLGELAGVEEVCLGPIGDEFFQSQEVKGLLRSWLVTRAAGSMRLFRQNLTALKGAGCLGSKPMPPPV
;
A
#
# COMPACT_ATOMS: atom_id res chain seq x y z
N ALA A 1 -44.77 -30.59 5.92
CA ALA A 1 -43.70 -29.61 6.24
C ALA A 1 -42.30 -30.14 5.88
N GLY A 2 -41.93 -31.40 6.24
CA GLY A 2 -40.56 -31.91 6.08
C GLY A 2 -40.01 -32.06 4.64
N GLU A 3 -40.81 -32.48 3.66
CA GLU A 3 -40.31 -32.67 2.27
C GLU A 3 -39.98 -31.35 1.56
N ALA A 4 -40.76 -30.30 1.75
CA ALA A 4 -40.51 -28.99 1.15
C ALA A 4 -39.25 -28.33 1.73
N VAL A 5 -39.03 -28.45 3.05
CA VAL A 5 -37.81 -27.99 3.73
C VAL A 5 -36.58 -28.76 3.25
N ARG A 6 -36.70 -30.08 3.06
CA ARG A 6 -35.63 -30.93 2.55
C ARG A 6 -35.29 -30.66 1.08
N ALA A 7 -36.28 -30.49 0.21
CA ALA A 7 -36.07 -30.14 -1.19
C ALA A 7 -35.40 -28.77 -1.35
N ARG A 8 -35.75 -27.81 -0.48
CA ARG A 8 -35.12 -26.49 -0.45
C ARG A 8 -33.68 -26.53 0.07
N PHE A 9 -33.44 -27.25 1.17
CA PHE A 9 -32.10 -27.50 1.70
C PHE A 9 -31.16 -28.09 0.64
N LEU A 10 -31.64 -29.05 -0.16
CA LEU A 10 -30.85 -29.67 -1.23
C LEU A 10 -30.53 -28.69 -2.37
N ARG A 11 -31.46 -27.79 -2.73
CA ARG A 11 -31.22 -26.74 -3.73
C ARG A 11 -30.20 -25.71 -3.22
N GLU A 12 -30.36 -25.28 -1.98
CA GLU A 12 -29.46 -24.31 -1.33
C GLU A 12 -28.06 -24.89 -1.12
N ARG A 13 -27.95 -26.18 -0.78
CA ARG A 13 -26.68 -26.91 -0.75
C ARG A 13 -25.95 -26.86 -2.09
N GLN A 14 -26.66 -27.05 -3.20
CA GLN A 14 -26.05 -27.03 -4.53
C GLN A 14 -25.51 -25.63 -4.86
N ILE A 15 -26.28 -24.59 -4.56
CA ILE A 15 -25.88 -23.19 -4.75
C ILE A 15 -24.62 -22.88 -3.94
N LEU A 16 -24.58 -23.26 -2.65
CA LEU A 16 -23.42 -23.04 -1.78
C LEU A 16 -22.18 -23.86 -2.19
N ALA A 17 -22.36 -25.07 -2.72
CA ALA A 17 -21.25 -25.92 -3.17
C ALA A 17 -20.55 -25.35 -4.41
N ASP A 18 -21.29 -24.65 -5.26
CA ASP A 18 -20.79 -24.05 -6.50
C ASP A 18 -20.18 -22.65 -6.28
N LEU A 19 -20.34 -22.05 -5.09
CA LEU A 19 -19.70 -20.79 -4.72
C LEU A 19 -18.20 -20.99 -4.46
N ARG A 20 -17.39 -20.69 -5.48
CA ARG A 20 -15.94 -20.65 -5.38
C ARG A 20 -15.43 -19.25 -5.62
N HIS A 21 -14.99 -18.60 -4.54
CA HIS A 21 -14.39 -17.28 -4.58
C HIS A 21 -13.35 -17.17 -3.46
N GLU A 22 -12.22 -16.52 -3.73
CA GLU A 22 -11.09 -16.40 -2.79
C GLU A 22 -11.53 -15.85 -1.42
N HIS A 23 -12.41 -14.85 -1.44
CA HIS A 23 -12.93 -14.15 -0.27
C HIS A 23 -14.27 -14.70 0.25
N ILE A 24 -14.67 -15.93 -0.08
CA ILE A 24 -15.84 -16.60 0.50
C ILE A 24 -15.37 -17.89 1.20
N ALA A 25 -15.86 -18.14 2.41
CA ALA A 25 -15.62 -19.37 3.14
C ALA A 25 -16.21 -20.56 2.36
N GLN A 26 -15.38 -21.55 2.02
CA GLN A 26 -15.83 -22.66 1.19
C GLN A 26 -16.77 -23.61 1.96
N LEU A 27 -17.85 -24.06 1.31
CA LEU A 27 -18.64 -25.20 1.80
C LEU A 27 -17.85 -26.50 1.63
N LEU A 28 -17.58 -27.19 2.73
CA LEU A 28 -16.87 -28.47 2.75
C LEU A 28 -17.84 -29.64 2.63
N ASP A 29 -18.93 -29.61 3.40
CA ASP A 29 -19.97 -30.64 3.37
C ASP A 29 -21.29 -30.08 3.92
N ALA A 30 -22.40 -30.76 3.65
CA ALA A 30 -23.70 -30.43 4.24
C ALA A 30 -24.60 -31.66 4.28
N GLY A 31 -25.41 -31.74 5.33
CA GLY A 31 -26.30 -32.86 5.54
C GLY A 31 -27.44 -32.56 6.50
N VAL A 32 -28.11 -33.62 6.93
CA VAL A 32 -29.18 -33.56 7.94
C VAL A 32 -28.77 -34.47 9.08
N ALA A 33 -28.79 -33.96 10.30
CA ALA A 33 -28.50 -34.73 11.50
C ALA A 33 -29.62 -35.76 11.77
N GLU A 34 -29.36 -36.74 12.65
CA GLU A 34 -30.33 -37.79 12.99
C GLU A 34 -31.65 -37.23 13.53
N ASP A 35 -31.61 -36.05 14.17
CA ASP A 35 -32.78 -35.34 14.69
C ASP A 35 -33.53 -34.48 13.64
N GLY A 36 -33.11 -34.54 12.37
CA GLY A 36 -33.73 -33.83 11.26
C GLY A 36 -33.24 -32.41 11.05
N ARG A 37 -32.28 -31.91 11.85
CA ARG A 37 -31.74 -30.55 11.66
C ARG A 37 -30.73 -30.50 10.51
N PRO A 38 -30.84 -29.52 9.59
CA PRO A 38 -29.82 -29.29 8.57
C PRO A 38 -28.51 -28.82 9.22
N TRP A 39 -27.38 -29.23 8.65
CA TRP A 39 -26.05 -28.76 9.05
C TRP A 39 -25.19 -28.46 7.81
N PHE A 40 -24.29 -27.50 7.98
CA PHE A 40 -23.27 -27.12 6.99
C PHE A 40 -21.90 -27.16 7.66
N ALA A 41 -20.92 -27.78 7.01
CA ALA A 41 -19.51 -27.71 7.38
C ALA A 41 -18.82 -26.72 6.44
N LEU A 42 -18.30 -25.63 6.99
CA LEU A 42 -17.61 -24.58 6.24
C LEU A 42 -16.10 -24.62 6.52
N GLU A 43 -15.33 -23.99 5.64
CA GLU A 43 -13.92 -23.66 5.86
C GLU A 43 -13.73 -22.99 7.22
N TYR A 44 -12.84 -23.54 8.05
CA TYR A 44 -12.46 -22.92 9.31
C TYR A 44 -11.44 -21.80 9.05
N ILE A 45 -11.86 -20.56 9.29
CA ILE A 45 -11.01 -19.39 9.11
C ILE A 45 -10.37 -19.04 10.45
N ALA A 46 -9.08 -19.36 10.57
CA ALA A 46 -8.27 -18.95 11.72
C ALA A 46 -7.92 -17.45 11.59
N GLY A 47 -8.83 -16.60 12.06
CA GLY A 47 -8.75 -15.17 11.87
C GLY A 47 -9.57 -14.37 12.88
N SER A 48 -9.64 -13.05 12.69
CA SER A 48 -10.44 -12.15 13.50
C SER A 48 -11.42 -11.32 12.65
N PRO A 49 -12.51 -10.81 13.23
CA PRO A 49 -13.46 -9.94 12.52
C PRO A 49 -12.76 -8.75 11.87
N ILE A 50 -13.20 -8.35 10.67
CA ILE A 50 -12.55 -7.32 9.84
C ILE A 50 -12.25 -6.00 10.58
N THR A 51 -13.16 -5.51 11.42
CA THR A 51 -12.97 -4.27 12.18
C THR A 51 -12.00 -4.45 13.35
N THR A 52 -11.99 -5.63 13.97
CA THR A 52 -11.03 -6.01 15.01
C THR A 52 -9.62 -6.14 14.42
N TYR A 53 -9.47 -6.88 13.31
CA TYR A 53 -8.21 -7.00 12.58
C TYR A 53 -7.65 -5.63 12.20
N ALA A 54 -8.49 -4.77 11.60
CA ALA A 54 -8.07 -3.44 11.18
C ALA A 54 -7.59 -2.58 12.36
N ARG A 55 -8.22 -2.69 13.54
CA ARG A 55 -7.81 -1.98 14.76
C ARG A 55 -6.51 -2.53 15.33
N GLU A 56 -6.41 -3.85 15.51
CA GLU A 56 -5.25 -4.51 16.13
C GLU A 56 -3.97 -4.34 15.31
N HIS A 57 -4.08 -4.44 13.99
CA HIS A 57 -2.97 -4.22 13.06
C HIS A 57 -2.72 -2.74 12.75
N ARG A 58 -3.49 -1.81 13.35
CA ARG A 58 -3.39 -0.35 13.16
C ARG A 58 -3.36 0.05 11.69
N LEU A 59 -4.21 -0.59 10.89
CA LEU A 59 -4.23 -0.38 9.44
C LEU A 59 -4.48 1.10 9.10
N GLY A 60 -3.79 1.57 8.05
CA GLY A 60 -4.03 2.89 7.47
C GLY A 60 -5.41 2.96 6.81
N ARG A 61 -5.84 4.17 6.45
CA ARG A 61 -7.11 4.38 5.72
C ARG A 61 -7.18 3.58 4.42
N GLU A 62 -6.06 3.52 3.70
CA GLU A 62 -5.99 2.81 2.44
C GLU A 62 -6.14 1.29 2.62
N ASP A 63 -5.37 0.70 3.53
CA ASP A 63 -5.42 -0.74 3.80
C ASP A 63 -6.83 -1.16 4.28
N ARG A 64 -7.50 -0.32 5.07
CA ARG A 64 -8.91 -0.54 5.47
C ARG A 64 -9.85 -0.58 4.27
N ILE A 65 -9.66 0.33 3.31
CA ILE A 65 -10.47 0.38 2.09
C ILE A 65 -10.20 -0.84 1.20
N ARG A 66 -8.94 -1.26 1.05
CA ARG A 66 -8.58 -2.49 0.32
C ARG A 66 -9.17 -3.74 0.97
N LEU A 67 -9.15 -3.81 2.29
CA LEU A 67 -9.72 -4.92 3.04
C LEU A 67 -11.25 -5.00 2.85
N VAL A 68 -11.94 -3.86 2.93
CA VAL A 68 -13.40 -3.81 2.67
C VAL A 68 -13.72 -4.04 1.19
N LEU A 69 -12.87 -3.59 0.26
CA LEU A 69 -13.01 -3.89 -1.17
C LEU A 69 -13.00 -5.39 -1.45
N GLN A 70 -12.07 -6.13 -0.85
CA GLN A 70 -12.00 -7.59 -1.00
C GLN A 70 -13.27 -8.29 -0.46
N ALA A 71 -13.76 -7.85 0.71
CA ALA A 71 -15.04 -8.32 1.26
C ALA A 71 -16.22 -7.94 0.35
N CYS A 72 -16.23 -6.74 -0.22
CA CYS A 72 -17.24 -6.28 -1.17
C CYS A 72 -17.25 -7.11 -2.46
N SER A 73 -16.07 -7.53 -2.95
CA SER A 73 -15.96 -8.46 -4.08
C SER A 73 -16.64 -9.80 -3.79
N ALA A 74 -16.53 -10.31 -2.56
CA ALA A 74 -17.24 -11.52 -2.13
C ALA A 74 -18.76 -11.33 -2.16
N VAL A 75 -19.25 -10.19 -1.64
CA VAL A 75 -20.68 -9.84 -1.65
C VAL A 75 -21.20 -9.69 -3.09
N ALA A 76 -20.44 -9.01 -3.96
CA ALA A 76 -20.78 -8.86 -5.37
C ALA A 76 -20.88 -10.20 -6.10
N PHE A 77 -19.94 -11.11 -5.84
CA PHE A 77 -19.98 -12.46 -6.38
C PHE A 77 -21.23 -13.23 -5.91
N ALA A 78 -21.54 -13.18 -4.61
CA ALA A 78 -22.74 -13.82 -4.06
C ALA A 78 -24.04 -13.26 -4.67
N HIS A 79 -24.14 -11.93 -4.79
CA HIS A 79 -25.27 -11.25 -5.44
C HIS A 79 -25.43 -11.69 -6.91
N GLY A 80 -24.32 -11.86 -7.63
CA GLY A 80 -24.31 -12.37 -9.00
C GLY A 80 -24.81 -13.81 -9.14
N GLN A 81 -24.76 -14.60 -8.06
CA GLN A 81 -25.34 -15.94 -7.99
C GLN A 81 -26.78 -15.93 -7.42
N GLY A 82 -27.38 -14.76 -7.24
CA GLY A 82 -28.74 -14.60 -6.71
C GLY A 82 -28.85 -14.79 -5.19
N ILE A 83 -27.73 -14.72 -4.47
CA ILE A 83 -27.68 -14.93 -3.02
C ILE A 83 -27.60 -13.58 -2.32
N VAL A 84 -28.49 -13.33 -1.37
CA VAL A 84 -28.43 -12.17 -0.45
C VAL A 84 -27.97 -12.67 0.91
N HIS A 85 -27.00 -12.02 1.53
CA HIS A 85 -26.42 -12.46 2.80
C HIS A 85 -27.38 -12.23 3.98
N ARG A 86 -28.05 -11.07 4.06
CA ARG A 86 -29.06 -10.71 5.06
C ARG A 86 -28.59 -10.57 6.51
N ASP A 87 -27.33 -10.86 6.81
CA ASP A 87 -26.71 -10.72 8.14
C ASP A 87 -25.25 -10.30 8.01
N LEU A 88 -24.96 -9.39 7.08
CA LEU A 88 -23.60 -8.91 6.87
C LEU A 88 -23.18 -8.05 8.07
N LYS A 89 -22.07 -8.43 8.70
CA LYS A 89 -21.51 -7.77 9.89
C LYS A 89 -20.03 -8.16 10.05
N PRO A 90 -19.23 -7.45 10.84
CA PRO A 90 -17.81 -7.74 10.99
C PRO A 90 -17.51 -9.18 11.43
N GLU A 91 -18.36 -9.77 12.28
CA GLU A 91 -18.18 -11.16 12.74
C GLU A 91 -18.31 -12.20 11.63
N ASN A 92 -18.99 -11.84 10.53
CA ASN A 92 -19.15 -12.69 9.34
C ASN A 92 -18.11 -12.36 8.25
N ILE A 93 -17.19 -11.42 8.50
CA ILE A 93 -16.08 -11.08 7.60
C ILE A 93 -14.78 -11.32 8.36
N LEU A 94 -14.25 -12.53 8.28
CA LEU A 94 -13.07 -12.95 9.04
C LEU A 94 -11.80 -12.73 8.22
N VAL A 95 -10.77 -12.14 8.84
CA VAL A 95 -9.49 -11.89 8.21
C VAL A 95 -8.47 -12.87 8.75
N ASP A 96 -7.88 -13.66 7.86
CA ASP A 96 -6.88 -14.67 8.21
C ASP A 96 -5.50 -14.06 8.54
N ALA A 97 -4.57 -14.90 8.95
CA ALA A 97 -3.20 -14.49 9.28
C ALA A 97 -2.41 -13.90 8.09
N ALA A 98 -2.83 -14.16 6.85
CA ALA A 98 -2.23 -13.57 5.65
C ALA A 98 -2.84 -12.18 5.33
N GLY A 99 -3.84 -11.74 6.09
CA GLY A 99 -4.55 -10.48 5.86
C GLY A 99 -5.64 -10.58 4.81
N THR A 100 -6.11 -11.79 4.49
CA THR A 100 -7.15 -12.03 3.48
C THR A 100 -8.52 -12.10 4.16
N PRO A 101 -9.49 -11.24 3.79
CA PRO A 101 -10.84 -11.31 4.31
C PRO A 101 -11.61 -12.43 3.61
N LYS A 102 -12.42 -13.15 4.38
CA LYS A 102 -13.32 -14.20 3.93
C LYS A 102 -14.71 -13.99 4.53
N LEU A 103 -15.69 -13.95 3.64
CA LEU A 103 -17.10 -13.88 3.97
C LEU A 103 -17.59 -15.25 4.44
N ALA A 104 -18.03 -15.33 5.68
CA ALA A 104 -18.56 -16.53 6.32
C ALA A 104 -20.06 -16.40 6.54
N ASP A 105 -20.72 -17.51 6.86
CA ASP A 105 -22.14 -17.58 7.24
C ASP A 105 -23.09 -16.86 6.25
N LEU A 106 -22.96 -17.20 4.96
CA LEU A 106 -23.92 -16.77 3.94
C LEU A 106 -25.32 -17.17 4.42
N GLY A 107 -26.22 -16.20 4.63
CA GLY A 107 -27.48 -16.31 5.37
C GLY A 107 -28.57 -17.22 4.80
N VAL A 108 -28.17 -18.23 4.03
CA VAL A 108 -28.96 -19.36 3.53
C VAL A 108 -29.70 -20.07 4.67
N ALA A 109 -29.08 -20.24 5.83
CA ALA A 109 -29.75 -20.80 7.01
C ALA A 109 -30.95 -19.95 7.50
N ARG A 110 -30.87 -18.61 7.37
CA ARG A 110 -31.94 -17.69 7.82
C ARG A 110 -33.14 -17.66 6.86
N GLU A 111 -32.92 -17.93 5.58
CA GLU A 111 -33.98 -18.10 4.59
C GLU A 111 -34.85 -19.34 4.87
N MET A 112 -34.24 -20.41 5.39
CA MET A 112 -34.95 -21.61 5.84
C MET A 112 -35.78 -21.37 7.11
N GLU A 113 -35.25 -20.58 8.07
CA GLU A 113 -35.92 -20.25 9.34
C GLU A 113 -37.11 -19.29 9.19
N ARG A 114 -36.96 -18.22 8.38
CA ARG A 114 -38.04 -17.22 8.20
C ARG A 114 -39.30 -17.81 7.55
N ASN A 115 -39.16 -18.78 6.65
CA ASN A 115 -40.32 -19.38 5.98
C ASN A 115 -40.95 -20.54 6.79
N THR A 116 -40.31 -20.99 7.87
CA THR A 116 -40.87 -22.00 8.79
C THR A 116 -41.47 -21.38 10.05
N LYS A 117 -41.14 -20.12 10.37
CA LYS A 117 -41.76 -19.35 11.46
C LYS A 117 -42.14 -17.96 10.98
N LEU A 118 -43.40 -17.79 10.55
CA LEU A 118 -44.04 -16.49 10.60
C LEU A 118 -44.22 -16.12 12.08
N THR A 119 -43.49 -15.10 12.53
CA THR A 119 -43.81 -14.27 13.70
C THR A 119 -44.27 -15.00 14.96
N GLU A 120 -43.34 -15.49 15.76
CA GLU A 120 -43.56 -15.66 17.21
C GLU A 120 -42.32 -15.21 17.98
N ALA A 121 -42.54 -14.24 18.87
CA ALA A 121 -41.59 -13.49 19.70
C ALA A 121 -40.76 -12.43 18.97
N GLY A 122 -41.13 -11.16 19.19
CA GLY A 122 -40.44 -9.94 18.72
C GLY A 122 -39.05 -9.71 19.32
N SER A 123 -38.16 -10.68 19.19
CA SER A 123 -36.73 -10.52 19.38
C SER A 123 -36.07 -10.61 18.00
N ILE A 124 -35.45 -9.52 17.54
CA ILE A 124 -34.51 -9.59 16.42
C ILE A 124 -33.30 -10.36 16.98
N LEU A 125 -33.27 -11.67 16.76
CA LEU A 125 -32.13 -12.52 17.12
C LEU A 125 -30.94 -12.16 16.22
N GLY A 126 -30.12 -11.20 16.68
CA GLY A 126 -28.89 -10.77 16.00
C GLY A 126 -28.33 -9.45 16.52
N THR A 127 -27.14 -9.10 16.02
CA THR A 127 -26.48 -7.83 16.28
C THR A 127 -27.20 -6.73 15.49
N TYR A 128 -28.19 -6.09 16.11
CA TYR A 128 -29.05 -5.02 15.52
C TYR A 128 -28.29 -3.74 15.10
N GLN A 129 -26.97 -3.69 15.28
CA GLN A 129 -26.11 -2.56 14.94
C GLN A 129 -25.83 -2.42 13.43
N TYR A 130 -26.08 -3.47 12.65
CA TYR A 130 -25.78 -3.52 11.20
C TYR A 130 -27.02 -3.73 10.34
N VAL A 131 -28.21 -3.79 10.94
CA VAL A 131 -29.45 -4.15 10.25
C VAL A 131 -29.91 -3.02 9.31
N ALA A 132 -30.35 -3.37 8.11
CA ALA A 132 -30.89 -2.40 7.17
C ALA A 132 -32.31 -1.95 7.58
N PRO A 133 -32.72 -0.70 7.29
CA PRO A 133 -34.04 -0.18 7.66
C PRO A 133 -35.20 -1.04 7.13
N GLU A 134 -35.11 -1.49 5.88
CA GLU A 134 -36.13 -2.33 5.25
C GLU A 134 -36.25 -3.72 5.90
N GLN A 135 -35.19 -4.23 6.54
CA GLN A 135 -35.24 -5.49 7.29
C GLN A 135 -35.99 -5.35 8.63
N ILE A 136 -36.11 -4.13 9.15
CA ILE A 136 -36.90 -3.82 10.34
C ILE A 136 -38.36 -3.60 9.95
N LEU A 137 -38.59 -2.87 8.86
CA LEU A 137 -39.90 -2.39 8.44
C LEU A 137 -40.69 -3.38 7.57
N SER A 138 -40.00 -4.29 6.87
CA SER A 138 -40.60 -5.17 5.89
C SER A 138 -39.93 -6.55 5.87
N SER A 139 -40.58 -7.50 5.20
CA SER A 139 -40.04 -8.84 4.97
C SER A 139 -39.28 -8.98 3.63
N ASP A 140 -39.42 -8.00 2.74
CA ASP A 140 -38.82 -8.00 1.40
C ASP A 140 -37.39 -7.48 1.44
N VAL A 141 -36.45 -8.40 1.65
CA VAL A 141 -35.02 -8.07 1.73
C VAL A 141 -34.36 -8.29 0.37
N THR A 142 -33.87 -7.21 -0.22
CA THR A 142 -33.14 -7.24 -1.50
C THR A 142 -31.62 -7.14 -1.27
N PRO A 143 -30.77 -7.31 -2.31
CA PRO A 143 -29.34 -7.06 -2.22
C PRO A 143 -28.95 -5.68 -1.62
N SER A 144 -29.85 -4.69 -1.70
CA SER A 144 -29.66 -3.35 -1.09
C SER A 144 -29.40 -3.41 0.41
N ALA A 145 -29.97 -4.39 1.12
CA ALA A 145 -29.81 -4.53 2.55
C ALA A 145 -28.36 -4.87 2.92
N ASP A 146 -27.73 -5.76 2.16
CA ASP A 146 -26.31 -6.09 2.34
C ASP A 146 -25.43 -4.87 2.08
N LEU A 147 -25.80 -4.00 1.11
CA LEU A 147 -25.05 -2.77 0.86
C LEU A 147 -25.11 -1.81 2.05
N TYR A 148 -26.27 -1.69 2.69
CA TYR A 148 -26.40 -0.89 3.90
C TYR A 148 -25.53 -1.42 5.03
N SER A 149 -25.62 -2.72 5.29
CA SER A 149 -24.80 -3.39 6.30
C SER A 149 -23.30 -3.28 6.01
N LEU A 150 -22.90 -3.38 4.73
CA LEU A 150 -21.53 -3.14 4.28
C LEU A 150 -21.11 -1.68 4.53
N GLY A 151 -22.02 -0.72 4.35
CA GLY A 151 -21.83 0.69 4.69
C GLY A 151 -21.54 0.90 6.17
N ILE A 152 -22.25 0.21 7.06
CA ILE A 152 -21.99 0.24 8.51
C ILE A 152 -20.60 -0.36 8.79
N CYS A 153 -20.28 -1.52 8.20
CA CYS A 153 -18.96 -2.16 8.35
C CYS A 153 -17.83 -1.25 7.85
N LEU A 154 -18.02 -0.58 6.72
CA LEU A 154 -17.05 0.37 6.16
C LEU A 154 -16.89 1.59 7.07
N PHE A 155 -17.99 2.17 7.55
CA PHE A 155 -17.97 3.29 8.49
C PHE A 155 -17.17 2.93 9.75
N GLU A 156 -17.47 1.79 10.38
CA GLU A 156 -16.77 1.33 11.58
C GLU A 156 -15.31 0.98 11.28
N ALA A 157 -15.04 0.33 10.15
CA ALA A 157 -13.69 0.00 9.74
C ALA A 157 -12.84 1.26 9.60
N VAL A 158 -13.36 2.38 9.08
CA VAL A 158 -12.56 3.59 8.86
C VAL A 158 -12.53 4.55 10.04
N THR A 159 -13.60 4.64 10.83
CA THR A 159 -13.72 5.55 11.98
C THR A 159 -13.38 4.90 13.33
N GLY A 160 -13.48 3.57 13.42
CA GLY A 160 -13.40 2.82 14.67
C GLY A 160 -14.65 2.90 15.54
N GLN A 161 -15.75 3.49 15.06
CA GLN A 161 -17.00 3.66 15.79
C GLN A 161 -18.20 3.25 14.93
N LEU A 162 -19.29 2.80 15.57
CA LEU A 162 -20.56 2.58 14.88
C LEU A 162 -21.27 3.92 14.62
N PRO A 163 -21.97 4.08 13.48
CA PRO A 163 -22.73 5.29 13.20
C PRO A 163 -23.95 5.43 14.13
N PHE A 164 -24.49 4.31 14.60
CA PHE A 164 -25.58 4.24 15.57
C PHE A 164 -25.18 3.34 16.73
N SER A 165 -24.94 3.94 17.89
CA SER A 165 -24.76 3.23 19.16
C SER A 165 -25.60 3.96 20.20
N ALA A 166 -26.74 3.37 20.58
CA ALA A 166 -27.65 3.93 21.57
C ALA A 166 -27.68 3.08 22.84
N GLY A 167 -28.32 3.59 23.90
CA GLY A 167 -28.37 2.91 25.21
C GLY A 167 -29.24 1.66 25.21
N SER A 168 -30.09 1.47 24.19
CA SER A 168 -30.97 0.32 24.05
C SER A 168 -31.07 -0.20 22.60
N GLU A 169 -31.53 -1.44 22.47
CA GLU A 169 -31.86 -2.08 21.18
C GLU A 169 -32.90 -1.26 20.40
N TYR A 170 -34.00 -0.89 21.06
CA TYR A 170 -35.08 -0.12 20.43
C TYR A 170 -34.59 1.22 19.86
N GLU A 171 -33.77 1.97 20.61
CA GLU A 171 -33.20 3.23 20.13
C GLU A 171 -32.26 3.03 18.94
N THR A 172 -31.51 1.93 18.92
CA THR A 172 -30.60 1.62 17.81
C THR A 172 -31.38 1.27 16.54
N LEU A 173 -32.41 0.42 16.65
CA LEU A 173 -33.32 0.09 15.54
C LEU A 173 -34.04 1.34 15.02
N HIS A 174 -34.54 2.20 15.92
CA HIS A 174 -35.16 3.46 15.55
C HIS A 174 -34.19 4.40 14.84
N ALA A 175 -32.92 4.45 15.27
CA ALA A 175 -31.88 5.24 14.60
C ALA A 175 -31.58 4.72 13.18
N HIS A 176 -31.55 3.41 12.98
CA HIS A 176 -31.44 2.83 11.64
C HIS A 176 -32.58 3.30 10.73
N VAL A 177 -33.82 3.37 11.22
CA VAL A 177 -34.97 3.81 10.43
C VAL A 177 -35.01 5.32 10.19
N GLN A 178 -34.80 6.14 11.22
CA GLN A 178 -35.12 7.58 11.16
C GLN A 178 -33.92 8.52 11.26
N LYS A 179 -32.85 8.15 11.95
CA LYS A 179 -31.75 9.07 12.25
C LYS A 179 -30.75 9.13 11.09
N ALA A 180 -30.40 10.33 10.65
CA ALA A 180 -29.29 10.51 9.71
C ALA A 180 -27.98 10.02 10.33
N PRO A 181 -27.14 9.26 9.59
CA PRO A 181 -25.83 8.85 10.08
C PRO A 181 -24.93 10.08 10.30
N PRO A 182 -24.04 10.07 11.31
CA PRO A 182 -23.00 11.07 11.43
C PRO A 182 -22.08 11.03 10.21
N LYS A 183 -21.44 12.15 9.86
CA LYS A 183 -20.47 12.16 8.77
C LYS A 183 -19.17 11.49 9.23
N ALA A 184 -18.63 10.61 8.38
CA ALA A 184 -17.40 9.89 8.73
C ALA A 184 -16.20 10.83 8.94
N ASN A 185 -16.15 11.96 8.21
CA ASN A 185 -15.08 12.95 8.33
C ASN A 185 -15.18 13.84 9.59
N ASP A 186 -16.33 13.89 10.27
CA ASP A 186 -16.43 14.53 11.59
C ASP A 186 -15.63 13.74 12.64
N LEU A 187 -15.60 12.41 12.51
CA LEU A 187 -14.83 11.52 13.38
C LEU A 187 -13.38 11.34 12.90
N ARG A 188 -13.18 11.39 11.59
CA ARG A 188 -11.89 11.14 10.96
C ARG A 188 -11.64 12.09 9.79
N PRO A 189 -11.07 13.29 10.04
CA PRO A 189 -10.91 14.33 9.02
C PRO A 189 -9.98 13.98 7.85
N ASP A 190 -9.14 12.94 7.99
CA ASP A 190 -8.21 12.48 6.94
C ASP A 190 -8.86 11.56 5.88
N LEU A 191 -10.17 11.33 5.93
CA LEU A 191 -10.87 10.51 4.93
C LEU A 191 -11.11 11.30 3.63
N PRO A 192 -10.93 10.70 2.43
CA PRO A 192 -11.25 11.37 1.18
C PRO A 192 -12.75 11.58 1.00
N ASP A 193 -13.11 12.69 0.36
CA ASP A 193 -14.49 13.06 0.07
C ASP A 193 -15.27 11.96 -0.67
N GLY A 194 -14.62 11.29 -1.62
CA GLY A 194 -15.27 10.21 -2.37
C GLY A 194 -15.63 9.00 -1.49
N LEU A 195 -14.85 8.72 -0.44
CA LEU A 195 -15.17 7.67 0.52
C LEU A 195 -16.33 8.10 1.44
N VAL A 196 -16.30 9.35 1.91
CA VAL A 196 -17.39 9.90 2.74
C VAL A 196 -18.70 9.86 1.96
N LYS A 197 -18.69 10.26 0.68
CA LYS A 197 -19.85 10.19 -0.21
C LYS A 197 -20.37 8.77 -0.39
N LEU A 198 -19.48 7.80 -0.62
CA LEU A 198 -19.88 6.40 -0.76
C LEU A 198 -20.53 5.87 0.52
N ILE A 199 -19.96 6.19 1.69
CA ILE A 199 -20.55 5.82 2.98
C ILE A 199 -21.94 6.45 3.16
N ASP A 200 -22.09 7.73 2.82
CA ASP A 200 -23.39 8.41 2.87
C ASP A 200 -24.43 7.73 1.97
N GLU A 201 -24.06 7.36 0.75
CA GLU A 201 -24.93 6.65 -0.21
C GLU A 201 -25.32 5.26 0.32
N LEU A 202 -24.37 4.47 0.83
CA LEU A 202 -24.64 3.15 1.39
C LEU A 202 -25.57 3.20 2.60
N LEU A 203 -25.46 4.24 3.43
CA LEU A 203 -26.28 4.45 4.62
C LEU A 203 -27.62 5.17 4.34
N GLY A 204 -27.96 5.35 3.05
CA GLY A 204 -29.27 5.83 2.61
C GLY A 204 -30.41 4.99 3.19
N LYS A 205 -31.43 5.65 3.73
CA LYS A 205 -32.56 4.95 4.38
C LYS A 205 -33.45 4.25 3.35
N ASP A 206 -33.65 4.92 2.23
CA ASP A 206 -34.32 4.37 1.05
C ASP A 206 -33.33 3.48 0.26
N PRO A 207 -33.66 2.20 0.05
CA PRO A 207 -32.86 1.28 -0.78
C PRO A 207 -32.51 1.82 -2.16
N GLU A 208 -33.40 2.59 -2.81
CA GLU A 208 -33.19 3.10 -4.17
C GLU A 208 -32.14 4.21 -4.26
N GLN A 209 -31.79 4.83 -3.12
CA GLN A 209 -30.76 5.86 -3.04
C GLN A 209 -29.34 5.29 -2.89
N ARG A 210 -29.24 3.99 -2.63
CA ARG A 210 -27.95 3.29 -2.47
C ARG A 210 -27.35 2.97 -3.84
N PRO A 211 -26.04 2.68 -3.93
CA PRO A 211 -25.44 2.20 -5.16
C PRO A 211 -26.19 0.98 -5.71
N GLY A 212 -26.39 0.92 -7.04
CA GLY A 212 -27.27 -0.09 -7.64
C GLY A 212 -26.80 -1.54 -7.54
N SER A 213 -25.55 -1.79 -7.15
CA SER A 213 -25.02 -3.14 -6.90
C SER A 213 -23.74 -3.11 -6.08
N ALA A 214 -23.38 -4.24 -5.46
CA ALA A 214 -22.08 -4.41 -4.82
C ALA A 214 -20.90 -4.29 -5.81
N VAL A 215 -21.10 -4.57 -7.10
CA VAL A 215 -20.08 -4.33 -8.14
C VAL A 215 -19.75 -2.84 -8.24
N ALA A 216 -20.77 -1.97 -8.30
CA ALA A 216 -20.58 -0.52 -8.35
C ALA A 216 -19.86 0.02 -7.10
N VAL A 217 -20.16 -0.57 -5.93
CA VAL A 217 -19.45 -0.27 -4.67
C VAL A 217 -18.00 -0.70 -4.75
N ALA A 218 -17.71 -1.92 -5.20
CA ALA A 218 -16.36 -2.43 -5.37
C ALA A 218 -15.56 -1.59 -6.37
N GLU A 219 -16.15 -1.17 -7.48
CA GLU A 219 -15.52 -0.27 -8.46
C GLU A 219 -15.16 1.08 -7.83
N THR A 220 -16.07 1.65 -7.03
CA THR A 220 -15.83 2.91 -6.33
C THR A 220 -14.74 2.77 -5.27
N LEU A 221 -14.77 1.71 -4.45
CA LEU A 221 -13.74 1.42 -3.46
C LEU A 221 -12.39 1.15 -4.11
N LYS A 222 -12.37 0.49 -5.27
CA LYS A 222 -11.15 0.26 -6.07
C LYS A 222 -10.60 1.57 -6.60
N ALA A 223 -11.43 2.43 -7.20
CA ALA A 223 -11.01 3.74 -7.67
C ALA A 223 -10.47 4.60 -6.51
N LEU A 224 -11.08 4.53 -5.32
CA LEU A 224 -10.59 5.19 -4.11
C LEU A 224 -9.25 4.61 -3.65
N ALA A 225 -9.12 3.29 -3.52
CA ALA A 225 -7.87 2.61 -3.19
C ALA A 225 -6.74 2.97 -4.16
N ASP A 226 -7.06 3.00 -5.46
CA ASP A 226 -6.14 3.39 -6.52
C ASP A 226 -5.83 4.90 -6.48
N SER A 227 -6.72 5.74 -5.97
CA SER A 227 -6.47 7.18 -5.75
C SER A 227 -5.51 7.47 -4.58
N PHE A 228 -5.49 6.61 -3.54
CA PHE A 228 -4.42 6.64 -2.52
C PHE A 228 -3.08 6.12 -3.06
N HIS A 229 -3.12 5.46 -4.21
CA HIS A 229 -1.98 5.20 -5.05
C HIS A 229 -1.85 6.26 -6.18
N PRO A 230 -1.38 7.49 -5.91
CA PRO A 230 -0.74 8.26 -6.98
C PRO A 230 0.56 7.58 -7.52
N ALA A 231 0.90 6.36 -7.10
CA ALA A 231 2.24 5.78 -7.24
C ALA A 231 2.30 4.38 -7.89
N LYS A 232 1.39 4.04 -8.81
CA LYS A 232 1.74 3.12 -9.92
C LYS A 232 1.86 3.81 -11.29
N VAL A 233 1.28 5.00 -11.46
CA VAL A 233 1.33 5.72 -12.77
C VAL A 233 2.20 6.99 -12.72
N GLY A 234 2.76 7.36 -11.57
CA GLY A 234 3.59 8.58 -11.45
C GLY A 234 5.08 8.42 -11.78
N ARG A 235 5.71 7.26 -11.49
CA ARG A 235 7.18 7.16 -11.51
C ARG A 235 7.79 6.02 -12.31
N GLU A 236 6.98 5.14 -12.91
CA GLU A 236 7.53 4.33 -14.02
C GLU A 236 7.96 5.24 -15.15
N ARG A 237 7.14 6.24 -15.49
CA ARG A 237 7.51 7.29 -16.43
C ARG A 237 8.74 8.09 -15.99
N GLU A 238 8.86 8.49 -14.72
CA GLU A 238 10.09 9.15 -14.23
C GLU A 238 11.30 8.22 -14.30
N LEU A 239 11.16 6.93 -13.93
CA LEU A 239 12.22 5.95 -14.05
C LEU A 239 12.58 5.66 -15.50
N ASP A 240 11.61 5.60 -16.41
CA ASP A 240 11.78 5.43 -17.85
C ASP A 240 12.48 6.65 -18.44
N GLU A 241 12.05 7.86 -18.07
CA GLU A 241 12.68 9.12 -18.48
C GLU A 241 14.11 9.21 -17.93
N LEU A 242 14.35 8.84 -16.68
CA LEU A 242 15.69 8.81 -16.09
C LEU A 242 16.59 7.76 -16.74
N GLU A 243 16.06 6.57 -17.01
CA GLU A 243 16.78 5.50 -17.69
C GLU A 243 17.15 5.89 -19.12
N GLN A 244 16.19 6.42 -19.88
CA GLN A 244 16.44 6.92 -21.24
C GLN A 244 17.46 8.05 -21.26
N ARG A 245 17.34 9.04 -20.36
CA ARG A 245 18.29 10.16 -20.29
C ARG A 245 19.66 9.69 -19.87
N LEU A 246 19.76 8.83 -18.85
CA LEU A 246 21.04 8.28 -18.42
C LEU A 246 21.73 7.45 -19.52
N LEU A 247 20.96 6.71 -20.33
CA LEU A 247 21.48 5.97 -21.49
C LEU A 247 21.90 6.91 -22.63
N ALA A 248 21.25 8.06 -22.78
CA ALA A 248 21.56 9.08 -23.79
C ALA A 248 22.73 10.01 -23.38
N CYS A 249 23.02 10.14 -22.08
CA CYS A 249 24.11 10.98 -21.58
C CYS A 249 25.50 10.42 -21.98
N PRO A 250 26.32 11.18 -22.73
CA PRO A 250 27.64 10.71 -23.16
C PRO A 250 28.60 10.44 -21.99
N ASN A 251 28.47 11.17 -20.88
CA ASN A 251 29.25 10.97 -19.65
C ASN A 251 28.39 10.46 -18.48
N ARG A 252 27.13 10.04 -18.70
CA ARG A 252 26.23 9.43 -17.69
C ARG A 252 26.18 10.11 -16.31
N VAL A 253 26.39 11.44 -16.22
CA VAL A 253 26.23 12.21 -14.98
C VAL A 253 24.87 12.86 -14.97
N LEU A 254 24.04 12.48 -14.00
CA LEU A 254 22.69 12.96 -13.85
C LEU A 254 22.58 13.73 -12.53
N LEU A 255 22.28 15.03 -12.58
CA LEU A 255 22.13 15.86 -11.39
C LEU A 255 20.65 15.92 -10.97
N SER A 256 20.30 15.38 -9.80
CA SER A 256 18.99 15.55 -9.18
C SER A 256 18.96 16.84 -8.36
N ALA A 257 18.38 17.90 -8.90
CA ALA A 257 18.13 19.15 -8.16
C ALA A 257 16.83 19.05 -7.33
N GLY A 258 16.89 19.19 -6.01
CA GLY A 258 15.69 19.33 -5.16
C GLY A 258 15.93 19.04 -3.67
N THR A 259 14.94 19.30 -2.81
CA THR A 259 14.91 18.85 -1.41
C THR A 259 13.92 17.70 -1.25
N GLY A 260 14.29 16.63 -0.54
CA GLY A 260 13.35 15.54 -0.23
C GLY A 260 13.98 14.16 0.00
N LEU A 261 13.31 13.33 0.80
CA LEU A 261 13.55 11.90 0.90
C LEU A 261 13.21 11.26 -0.46
N GLY A 262 13.89 10.18 -0.89
CA GLY A 262 13.55 9.59 -2.20
C GLY A 262 14.63 8.83 -2.98
N ARG A 263 15.83 9.40 -2.98
CA ARG A 263 16.77 9.28 -4.10
C ARG A 263 17.54 7.97 -4.12
N SER A 264 18.00 7.50 -2.96
CA SER A 264 18.57 6.16 -2.79
C SER A 264 17.68 5.05 -3.34
N TRP A 265 16.35 5.15 -3.17
CA TRP A 265 15.41 4.17 -3.74
C TRP A 265 15.39 4.26 -5.27
N MET A 266 15.28 5.46 -5.84
CA MET A 266 15.25 5.65 -7.30
C MET A 266 16.51 5.11 -7.98
N VAL A 267 17.69 5.37 -7.40
CA VAL A 267 18.98 4.82 -7.84
C VAL A 267 18.97 3.31 -7.81
N THR A 268 18.46 2.74 -6.72
CA THR A 268 18.42 1.28 -6.55
C THR A 268 17.51 0.64 -7.58
N GLN A 269 16.35 1.24 -7.87
CA GLN A 269 15.45 0.75 -8.92
C GLN A 269 16.06 0.91 -10.32
N LEU A 270 16.66 2.06 -10.60
CA LEU A 270 17.32 2.32 -11.87
C LEU A 270 18.50 1.35 -12.10
N ALA A 271 19.33 1.14 -11.09
CA ALA A 271 20.42 0.18 -11.14
C ALA A 271 19.88 -1.24 -11.37
N ARG A 272 18.80 -1.65 -10.71
CA ARG A 272 18.16 -2.95 -10.94
C ARG A 272 17.67 -3.10 -12.38
N ARG A 273 17.00 -2.09 -12.95
CA ARG A 273 16.51 -2.11 -14.35
C ARG A 273 17.66 -2.23 -15.35
N MET A 274 18.73 -1.46 -15.12
CA MET A 274 19.91 -1.48 -15.97
C MET A 274 20.80 -2.71 -15.76
N GLY A 275 20.49 -3.59 -14.81
CA GLY A 275 21.39 -4.68 -14.40
C GLY A 275 22.72 -4.16 -13.84
N ALA A 276 22.72 -2.95 -13.28
CA ALA A 276 23.89 -2.24 -12.81
C ALA A 276 24.15 -2.46 -11.32
N ARG A 277 25.43 -2.47 -10.93
CA ARG A 277 25.83 -2.50 -9.52
C ARG A 277 25.80 -1.10 -8.91
N VAL A 278 25.22 -0.95 -7.72
CA VAL A 278 25.32 0.30 -6.94
C VAL A 278 26.58 0.27 -6.10
N LEU A 279 27.46 1.26 -6.27
CA LEU A 279 28.76 1.29 -5.57
C LEU A 279 28.73 1.97 -4.20
N CYS A 280 27.75 2.84 -3.93
CA CYS A 280 27.60 3.47 -2.61
C CYS A 280 26.17 3.99 -2.37
N PRO A 281 25.30 3.26 -1.64
CA PRO A 281 24.12 3.87 -1.03
C PRO A 281 24.59 4.61 0.22
N LEU A 282 24.54 5.94 0.22
CA LEU A 282 25.02 6.80 1.32
C LEU A 282 24.10 6.80 2.56
N GLY A 283 23.66 5.61 2.98
CA GLY A 283 22.83 5.38 4.16
C GLY A 283 23.42 4.42 5.20
N SER A 284 24.59 3.80 4.97
CA SER A 284 25.19 2.93 5.97
C SER A 284 25.92 3.74 7.04
N VAL A 285 25.58 3.50 8.30
CA VAL A 285 26.25 4.07 9.47
C VAL A 285 27.73 3.67 9.43
N ALA A 286 28.60 4.66 9.24
CA ALA A 286 30.07 4.61 9.22
C ALA A 286 30.71 3.80 8.09
N ALA A 287 30.75 4.32 6.85
CA ALA A 287 31.65 3.77 5.84
C ALA A 287 33.08 4.31 6.03
N THR A 288 33.95 3.44 6.51
CA THR A 288 35.39 3.66 6.66
C THR A 288 36.10 3.51 5.30
N ALA A 289 37.40 3.83 5.25
CA ALA A 289 38.23 3.46 4.09
C ALA A 289 38.13 1.95 3.81
N GLU A 290 37.93 1.10 4.82
CA GLU A 290 37.76 -0.35 4.65
C GLU A 290 36.45 -0.70 3.96
N ASP A 291 35.38 0.05 4.20
CA ASP A 291 34.09 -0.15 3.53
C ASP A 291 34.15 0.27 2.06
N TRP A 292 34.90 1.34 1.74
CA TRP A 292 35.23 1.69 0.36
C TRP A 292 36.07 0.63 -0.33
N ALA A 293 37.08 0.11 0.37
CA ALA A 293 37.92 -0.97 -0.14
C ALA A 293 37.08 -2.21 -0.48
N ARG A 294 36.15 -2.57 0.42
CA ARG A 294 35.21 -3.69 0.22
C ARG A 294 34.25 -3.44 -0.94
N ALA A 295 33.66 -2.26 -1.04
CA ALA A 295 32.71 -1.92 -2.10
C ALA A 295 33.37 -1.93 -3.49
N LEU A 296 34.61 -1.46 -3.54
CA LEU A 296 35.44 -1.42 -4.74
C LEU A 296 36.23 -2.71 -4.97
N GLU A 297 36.12 -3.73 -4.10
CA GLU A 297 36.88 -4.98 -4.21
C GLU A 297 38.40 -4.80 -4.30
N VAL A 298 38.92 -3.80 -3.59
CA VAL A 298 40.36 -3.51 -3.49
C VAL A 298 40.82 -3.67 -2.04
N GLU A 299 42.13 -3.91 -1.84
CA GLU A 299 42.72 -3.86 -0.50
C GLU A 299 42.70 -2.41 0.02
N PRO A 300 42.40 -2.17 1.32
CA PRO A 300 42.36 -0.82 1.88
C PRO A 300 43.65 -0.02 1.67
N GLN A 301 44.81 -0.67 1.65
CA GLN A 301 46.11 -0.02 1.42
C GLN A 301 46.29 0.48 -0.02
N LYS A 302 45.51 -0.04 -0.98
CA LYS A 302 45.58 0.32 -2.41
C LYS A 302 44.69 1.51 -2.77
N LEU A 303 43.82 1.95 -1.86
CA LEU A 303 42.96 3.12 -2.06
C LEU A 303 43.77 4.40 -2.33
N SER A 304 44.87 4.62 -1.60
CA SER A 304 45.72 5.82 -1.75
C SER A 304 46.70 5.78 -2.91
N GLN A 305 46.81 4.64 -3.56
CA GLN A 305 47.76 4.43 -4.65
C GLN A 305 47.11 4.66 -6.01
N ARG A 306 45.76 4.72 -6.08
CA ARG A 306 45.02 4.81 -7.33
C ARG A 306 44.00 5.93 -7.26
N PRO A 307 43.87 6.74 -8.33
CA PRO A 307 42.76 7.67 -8.44
C PRO A 307 41.44 6.90 -8.45
N PHE A 308 40.39 7.51 -7.93
CA PHE A 308 39.07 6.87 -7.84
C PHE A 308 38.54 6.35 -9.21
N GLY A 309 39.01 6.90 -10.34
CA GLY A 309 38.66 6.46 -11.70
C GLY A 309 39.19 5.08 -12.04
N GLU A 310 40.44 4.80 -11.65
CA GLU A 310 41.04 3.48 -11.81
C GLU A 310 40.43 2.48 -10.83
N LEU A 311 40.00 2.94 -9.65
CA LEU A 311 39.31 2.10 -8.67
C LEU A 311 37.92 1.65 -9.15
N VAL A 312 37.21 2.44 -9.96
CA VAL A 312 35.92 2.01 -10.50
C VAL A 312 36.05 1.28 -11.84
N ALA A 313 37.17 1.44 -12.55
CA ALA A 313 37.36 0.91 -13.90
C ALA A 313 37.26 -0.62 -14.01
N HIS A 314 37.66 -1.35 -12.96
CA HIS A 314 37.65 -2.82 -12.92
C HIS A 314 36.32 -3.44 -12.47
N LEU A 315 35.34 -2.61 -12.07
CA LEU A 315 34.08 -3.13 -11.55
C LEU A 315 33.20 -3.67 -12.69
N PRO A 316 32.35 -4.67 -12.40
CA PRO A 316 31.40 -5.19 -13.39
C PRO A 316 30.52 -4.05 -13.91
N ARG A 317 30.42 -3.96 -15.24
CA ARG A 317 29.59 -2.97 -15.93
C ARG A 317 28.22 -3.59 -16.27
N PRO A 318 27.14 -2.80 -16.25
CA PRO A 318 27.09 -1.39 -15.86
C PRO A 318 27.20 -1.18 -14.35
N CYS A 319 27.63 0.01 -13.91
CA CYS A 319 27.59 0.37 -12.48
C CYS A 319 27.08 1.80 -12.27
N VAL A 320 26.35 2.04 -11.18
CA VAL A 320 25.81 3.34 -10.79
C VAL A 320 26.46 3.80 -9.48
N VAL A 321 27.02 5.00 -9.47
CA VAL A 321 27.52 5.66 -8.25
C VAL A 321 26.53 6.75 -7.85
N LEU A 322 26.14 6.75 -6.58
CA LEU A 322 25.25 7.76 -6.02
C LEU A 322 26.01 8.71 -5.10
N VAL A 323 25.75 10.01 -5.25
CA VAL A 323 26.21 11.06 -4.35
C VAL A 323 25.00 11.82 -3.81
N GLU A 324 24.66 11.64 -2.53
CA GLU A 324 23.53 12.31 -1.87
C GLU A 324 23.96 13.57 -1.10
N ASP A 325 23.07 14.57 -0.99
CA ASP A 325 23.22 15.79 -0.17
C ASP A 325 24.54 16.57 -0.36
N ALA A 326 25.05 16.61 -1.59
CA ALA A 326 26.28 17.32 -1.90
C ALA A 326 26.21 18.85 -1.65
N GLU A 327 25.00 19.39 -1.51
CA GLU A 327 24.68 20.78 -1.17
C GLU A 327 25.20 21.29 0.19
N ARG A 328 25.59 20.40 1.09
CA ARG A 328 26.11 20.76 2.42
C ARG A 328 27.60 20.48 2.58
N LEU A 329 28.30 20.17 1.49
CA LEU A 329 29.77 20.16 1.43
C LEU A 329 30.32 21.59 1.32
N ALA A 330 31.55 21.76 1.80
CA ALA A 330 32.34 22.94 1.46
C ALA A 330 32.51 22.99 -0.07
N ASP A 331 32.38 24.18 -0.65
CA ASP A 331 32.34 24.37 -2.10
C ASP A 331 33.57 23.79 -2.80
N GLU A 332 34.77 23.93 -2.22
CA GLU A 332 36.02 23.34 -2.72
C GLU A 332 36.00 21.81 -2.79
N LEU A 333 35.39 21.14 -1.81
CA LEU A 333 35.32 19.67 -1.77
C LEU A 333 34.27 19.16 -2.77
N LEU A 334 33.16 19.88 -2.88
CA LEU A 334 32.12 19.59 -3.85
C LEU A 334 32.65 19.74 -5.28
N GLU A 335 33.28 20.88 -5.59
CA GLU A 335 33.88 21.15 -6.89
C GLU A 335 34.89 20.07 -7.27
N ARG A 336 35.75 19.62 -6.34
CA ARG A 336 36.69 18.52 -6.60
C ARG A 336 36.04 17.18 -6.88
N VAL A 337 34.99 16.82 -6.14
CA VAL A 337 34.24 15.57 -6.37
C VAL A 337 33.57 15.61 -7.74
N LEU A 338 32.99 16.74 -8.11
CA LEU A 338 32.30 16.94 -9.38
C LEU A 338 33.24 17.08 -10.57
N GLU A 339 34.38 17.75 -10.41
CA GLU A 339 35.44 17.81 -11.41
C GLU A 339 35.98 16.41 -11.70
N TRP A 340 36.18 15.60 -10.65
CA TRP A 340 36.56 14.21 -10.81
C TRP A 340 35.47 13.37 -11.49
N LEU A 341 34.19 13.55 -11.12
CA LEU A 341 33.04 12.86 -11.73
C LEU A 341 32.79 13.30 -13.18
N GLY A 342 33.11 14.54 -13.53
CA GLY A 342 32.89 15.15 -14.85
C GLY A 342 34.02 14.91 -15.85
N GLN A 343 35.18 14.43 -15.40
CA GLN A 343 36.23 13.90 -16.28
C GLN A 343 35.75 12.56 -16.83
N THR A 344 35.02 12.59 -17.95
CA THR A 344 34.50 11.46 -18.75
C THR A 344 34.61 10.11 -18.03
N PRO A 345 33.55 9.66 -17.32
CA PRO A 345 33.62 8.41 -16.60
C PRO A 345 33.90 7.25 -17.56
N PRO A 346 34.55 6.17 -17.08
CA PRO A 346 34.77 5.00 -17.90
C PRO A 346 33.46 4.50 -18.52
N GLU A 347 33.53 4.03 -19.76
CA GLU A 347 32.35 3.51 -20.48
C GLU A 347 31.53 2.53 -19.61
N GLY A 348 30.21 2.68 -19.53
CA GLY A 348 29.36 1.80 -18.70
C GLY A 348 29.31 2.15 -17.20
N VAL A 349 30.00 3.20 -16.75
CA VAL A 349 29.82 3.80 -15.41
C VAL A 349 28.84 4.96 -15.51
N SER A 350 27.79 4.93 -14.68
CA SER A 350 26.82 6.00 -14.52
C SER A 350 26.93 6.66 -13.15
N LEU A 351 26.72 7.97 -13.09
CA LEU A 351 26.85 8.80 -11.90
C LEU A 351 25.53 9.53 -11.66
N LEU A 352 24.89 9.32 -10.50
CA LEU A 352 23.76 10.12 -10.07
C LEU A 352 24.18 10.99 -8.88
N VAL A 353 24.08 12.30 -9.03
CA VAL A 353 24.47 13.27 -7.99
C VAL A 353 23.27 14.09 -7.58
N SER A 354 23.08 14.28 -6.28
CA SER A 354 21.97 15.04 -5.70
C SER A 354 22.47 16.38 -5.15
N LEU A 355 21.88 17.49 -5.61
CA LEU A 355 22.30 18.87 -5.28
C LEU A 355 21.11 19.80 -5.05
N SER A 356 21.38 20.99 -4.52
CA SER A 356 20.42 22.10 -4.53
C SER A 356 20.31 22.72 -5.93
N SER A 357 19.17 23.34 -6.25
CA SER A 357 18.91 23.96 -7.56
C SER A 357 19.91 25.05 -7.96
N THR A 358 20.38 25.85 -7.02
CA THR A 358 21.40 26.89 -7.27
C THR A 358 22.79 26.33 -7.57
N ARG A 359 23.15 25.17 -7.02
CA ARG A 359 24.46 24.51 -7.26
C ARG A 359 24.43 23.67 -8.53
N ALA A 360 23.32 22.98 -8.78
CA ALA A 360 23.11 22.17 -9.99
C ALA A 360 23.23 23.02 -11.27
N ALA A 361 22.63 24.22 -11.29
CA ALA A 361 22.71 25.14 -12.42
C ALA A 361 24.15 25.52 -12.81
N ARG A 362 25.03 25.76 -11.83
CA ARG A 362 26.46 26.09 -12.06
C ARG A 362 27.25 24.91 -12.66
N LEU A 363 26.73 23.69 -12.53
CA LEU A 363 27.41 22.45 -12.92
C LEU A 363 26.85 21.83 -14.19
N GLY A 364 25.62 22.18 -14.56
CA GLY A 364 25.08 21.90 -15.90
C GLY A 364 25.89 22.55 -17.03
N GLU A 365 26.79 23.48 -16.72
CA GLU A 365 27.74 24.09 -17.66
C GLU A 365 28.97 23.20 -17.96
N LEU A 366 29.22 22.14 -17.17
CA LEU A 366 30.32 21.22 -17.41
C LEU A 366 30.02 20.30 -18.61
N ALA A 367 31.00 20.12 -19.48
CA ALA A 367 30.86 19.29 -20.67
C ALA A 367 30.46 17.84 -20.31
N GLY A 368 29.29 17.41 -20.78
CA GLY A 368 28.75 16.07 -20.61
C GLY A 368 27.97 15.80 -19.32
N VAL A 369 27.66 16.83 -18.52
CA VAL A 369 26.76 16.72 -17.37
C VAL A 369 25.33 17.08 -17.80
N GLU A 370 24.34 16.27 -17.41
CA GLU A 370 22.92 16.57 -17.63
C GLU A 370 22.18 16.80 -16.30
N GLU A 371 21.49 17.93 -16.19
CA GLU A 371 20.66 18.26 -15.02
C GLU A 371 19.22 17.75 -15.20
N VAL A 372 18.71 17.07 -14.17
CA VAL A 372 17.33 16.57 -14.10
C VAL A 372 16.69 16.91 -12.76
N CYS A 373 15.65 17.73 -12.79
CA CYS A 373 14.89 18.05 -11.59
C CYS A 373 14.02 16.87 -11.15
N LEU A 374 14.25 16.37 -9.93
CA LEU A 374 13.43 15.32 -9.32
C LEU A 374 12.60 15.88 -8.17
N GLY A 375 11.29 15.65 -8.20
CA GLY A 375 10.37 16.08 -7.14
C GLY A 375 10.53 15.27 -5.83
N PRO A 376 10.14 15.84 -4.67
CA PRO A 376 10.23 15.16 -3.38
C PRO A 376 9.45 13.84 -3.35
N ILE A 377 9.96 12.80 -2.66
CA ILE A 377 9.16 11.61 -2.31
C ILE A 377 8.60 11.82 -0.89
N GLY A 378 7.29 11.66 -0.74
CA GLY A 378 6.62 11.79 0.55
C GLY A 378 7.04 10.72 1.56
N ASP A 379 7.14 11.10 2.83
CA ASP A 379 7.62 10.24 3.93
C ASP A 379 6.81 8.95 4.13
N GLU A 380 5.52 8.95 3.77
CA GLU A 380 4.63 7.79 3.88
C GLU A 380 5.05 6.64 2.94
N PHE A 381 5.61 6.96 1.77
CA PHE A 381 6.11 5.97 0.81
C PHE A 381 7.24 5.10 1.39
N PHE A 382 8.16 5.74 2.13
CA PHE A 382 9.24 5.08 2.85
C PHE A 382 8.80 4.26 4.06
N GLN A 383 7.54 4.40 4.47
CA GLN A 383 7.00 3.67 5.60
C GLN A 383 6.33 2.35 5.21
N SER A 384 6.14 2.08 3.92
CA SER A 384 5.60 0.81 3.44
C SER A 384 6.53 -0.37 3.76
N GLN A 385 5.92 -1.53 4.07
CA GLN A 385 6.64 -2.79 4.36
C GLN A 385 7.49 -3.26 3.17
N GLU A 386 6.99 -3.09 1.95
CA GLU A 386 7.68 -3.47 0.71
C GLU A 386 8.94 -2.63 0.48
N VAL A 387 8.84 -1.30 0.59
CA VAL A 387 10.01 -0.41 0.50
C VAL A 387 10.97 -0.68 1.66
N LYS A 388 10.48 -0.85 2.89
CA LYS A 388 11.31 -1.25 4.04
C LYS A 388 12.01 -2.60 3.82
N GLY A 389 11.36 -3.56 3.18
CA GLY A 389 11.93 -4.89 2.86
C GLY A 389 13.04 -4.80 1.81
N LEU A 390 12.79 -4.05 0.74
CA LEU A 390 13.80 -3.72 -0.28
C LEU A 390 15.01 -3.02 0.35
N LEU A 391 14.76 -2.01 1.17
CA LEU A 391 15.79 -1.26 1.90
C LEU A 391 16.55 -2.13 2.91
N ARG A 392 15.89 -3.07 3.61
CA ARG A 392 16.52 -4.00 4.55
C ARG A 392 17.42 -5.03 3.86
N SER A 393 17.01 -5.56 2.70
CA SER A 393 17.82 -6.50 1.92
C SER A 393 19.12 -5.88 1.38
N TRP A 394 19.16 -4.54 1.31
CA TRP A 394 20.29 -3.76 0.84
C TRP A 394 20.74 -2.72 1.87
N LEU A 395 20.86 -3.08 3.16
CA LEU A 395 21.46 -2.24 4.21
C LEU A 395 21.16 -0.73 4.11
N VAL A 396 19.91 -0.34 3.83
CA VAL A 396 19.47 1.05 3.90
C VAL A 396 18.70 1.23 5.20
N THR A 397 19.44 1.68 6.22
CA THR A 397 18.85 2.05 7.52
C THR A 397 18.55 3.55 7.52
N ARG A 398 17.29 3.90 7.76
CA ARG A 398 16.81 5.27 7.91
C ARG A 398 17.56 5.94 9.08
N ALA A 399 18.38 6.94 8.81
CA ALA A 399 18.94 7.80 9.85
C ALA A 399 18.75 9.27 9.46
N ALA A 400 17.99 10.00 10.30
CA ALA A 400 18.07 11.44 10.36
C ALA A 400 19.51 11.82 10.77
N GLY A 401 20.36 12.15 9.80
CA GLY A 401 21.77 12.48 10.07
C GLY A 401 22.76 12.33 8.90
N SER A 402 22.33 12.32 7.64
CA SER A 402 23.15 11.99 6.44
C SER A 402 24.46 12.79 6.31
N MET A 403 24.53 14.00 6.87
CA MET A 403 25.63 14.93 6.63
C MET A 403 26.94 14.66 7.33
N ARG A 404 26.87 14.20 8.57
CA ARG A 404 28.08 13.87 9.32
C ARG A 404 28.77 12.66 8.66
N LEU A 405 27.95 11.71 8.22
CA LEU A 405 28.37 10.45 7.59
C LEU A 405 28.92 10.68 6.18
N PHE A 406 28.26 11.50 5.35
CA PHE A 406 28.78 11.83 4.02
C PHE A 406 30.13 12.59 4.09
N ARG A 407 30.25 13.56 4.99
CA ARG A 407 31.54 14.24 5.24
C ARG A 407 32.61 13.26 5.72
N GLN A 408 32.26 12.28 6.56
CA GLN A 408 33.18 11.22 7.00
C GLN A 408 33.64 10.35 5.82
N ASN A 409 32.73 9.92 4.95
CA ASN A 409 33.06 9.06 3.79
C ASN A 409 33.97 9.78 2.78
N LEU A 410 33.68 11.04 2.46
CA LEU A 410 34.53 11.84 1.56
C LEU A 410 35.87 12.19 2.20
N THR A 411 35.88 12.45 3.50
CA THR A 411 37.12 12.69 4.25
C THR A 411 37.94 11.40 4.34
N ALA A 412 37.30 10.23 4.41
CA ALA A 412 37.97 8.94 4.33
C ALA A 412 38.58 8.71 2.95
N LEU A 413 37.84 8.95 1.85
CA LEU A 413 38.39 8.85 0.48
C LEU A 413 39.49 9.87 0.17
N LYS A 414 39.34 11.11 0.66
CA LYS A 414 40.36 12.17 0.53
C LYS A 414 41.60 11.85 1.37
N GLY A 415 41.41 11.40 2.61
CA GLY A 415 42.48 10.97 3.51
C GLY A 415 43.19 9.72 2.99
N ALA A 416 42.45 8.85 2.29
CA ALA A 416 42.97 7.72 1.56
C ALA A 416 43.44 8.08 0.15
N GLY A 417 43.70 9.35 -0.22
CA GLY A 417 44.34 9.73 -1.49
C GLY A 417 43.56 9.48 -2.79
N CYS A 418 42.37 8.88 -2.75
CA CYS A 418 41.59 8.51 -3.94
C CYS A 418 41.07 9.73 -4.72
N LEU A 419 40.75 10.81 -4.00
CA LEU A 419 40.28 12.09 -4.54
C LEU A 419 41.49 13.02 -4.69
N GLY A 420 42.20 12.90 -5.82
CA GLY A 420 43.50 13.53 -6.05
C GLY A 420 43.55 15.04 -5.77
N SER A 421 44.75 15.56 -5.56
CA SER A 421 45.06 16.98 -5.62
C SER A 421 45.71 17.28 -6.97
N LYS A 422 45.03 17.99 -7.87
CA LYS A 422 45.70 18.62 -9.03
C LYS A 422 45.89 20.12 -8.77
N PRO A 423 46.98 20.70 -9.30
CA PRO A 423 47.33 22.09 -9.05
C PRO A 423 46.32 23.01 -9.72
N MET A 424 45.96 24.12 -9.06
CA MET A 424 45.20 25.20 -9.67
C MET A 424 45.81 25.56 -11.03
N PRO A 425 45.01 25.73 -12.09
CA PRO A 425 45.52 26.38 -13.29
C PRO A 425 46.02 27.78 -12.90
N PRO A 426 47.13 28.27 -13.49
CA PRO A 426 47.59 29.62 -13.20
C PRO A 426 46.46 30.60 -13.58
N PRO A 427 46.23 31.65 -12.77
CA PRO A 427 45.19 32.63 -13.05
C PRO A 427 45.44 33.23 -14.44
N VAL A 428 44.41 33.16 -15.30
CA VAL A 428 44.35 33.86 -16.59
C VAL A 428 44.01 35.32 -16.37
#